data_AF-A0A9D3MBF2-F1
#
_entry.id   AF-A0A9D3MBF2-F1
#
_cell.length_a   1.000
_cell.length_b   1.000
_cell.length_c   1.000
_cell.angle_alpha   90.00
_cell.angle_beta   90.00
_cell.angle_gamma   90.00
#
_symmetry.space_group_name_H-M   'P 1'
#
loop_
_entity.id
_entity.type
_entity.pdbx_description
1 polymer ?
#
loop_
_entity_poly.entity_id
_entity_poly.type
_entity_poly.pdbx_seq_one_letter_code
_entity_poly.pdbx_strand_id
1 'polypeptide(L)'
;MAAAVQPLLLSVSDSVEAIIITMHLEDFSGPLSAPGKPEVPCSLYMKELQGFIVRVMSDYFRHFQCLDFIYGNTEAIARRAIELFVRNASLLRPLGEGGKMRLAADFAQMELAVAPLCRRVADLGKAYRLLRSFRPLLFQTSEHIASSQAVGDLIPYSTILHFLFTRAPAELKSPHQRAEWSIARYSQWLDDHPSEKDRLTLIKSALEAYVQSVRARQGKEFAPVYPIMLQLLQKSASGV
;
A
#
# COMPACT_ATOMS: atom_id res chain seq x y z
N MET A 1 -8.17 -26.54 19.04
CA MET A 1 -7.80 -26.43 17.60
C MET A 1 -7.18 -25.09 17.25
N ALA A 2 -7.75 -23.94 17.64
CA ALA A 2 -7.19 -22.63 17.31
C ALA A 2 -5.70 -22.45 17.70
N ALA A 3 -5.33 -22.82 18.92
CA ALA A 3 -3.94 -22.70 19.40
C ALA A 3 -2.92 -23.56 18.64
N ALA A 4 -3.34 -24.67 18.01
CA ALA A 4 -2.42 -25.59 17.32
C ALA A 4 -2.08 -25.12 15.89
N VAL A 5 -3.00 -24.41 15.23
CA VAL A 5 -2.80 -23.89 13.86
C VAL A 5 -2.27 -22.45 13.87
N GLN A 6 -2.39 -21.75 15.01
CA GLN A 6 -1.94 -20.37 15.16
C GLN A 6 -0.49 -20.13 14.74
N PRO A 7 0.51 -20.97 15.11
CA PRO A 7 1.90 -20.73 14.70
C PRO A 7 2.08 -20.78 13.17
N LEU A 8 1.36 -21.68 12.49
CA LEU A 8 1.37 -21.76 11.03
C LEU A 8 0.73 -20.51 10.41
N LEU A 9 -0.42 -20.06 10.93
CA LEU A 9 -1.11 -18.86 10.44
C LEU A 9 -0.25 -17.59 10.59
N LEU A 10 0.44 -17.46 11.72
CA LEU A 10 1.38 -16.36 11.96
C LEU A 10 2.55 -16.43 10.98
N SER A 11 3.20 -17.59 10.87
CA SER A 11 4.31 -17.78 9.94
C SER A 11 3.94 -17.49 8.47
N VAL A 12 2.74 -17.90 8.05
CA VAL A 12 2.22 -17.59 6.71
C VAL A 12 1.98 -16.09 6.56
N SER A 13 1.41 -15.43 7.57
CA SER A 13 1.17 -13.98 7.55
C SER A 13 2.48 -13.19 7.46
N ASP A 14 3.48 -13.56 8.26
CA ASP A 14 4.81 -12.93 8.25
C ASP A 14 5.51 -13.11 6.90
N SER A 15 5.40 -14.30 6.31
CA SER A 15 5.98 -14.58 4.99
C SER A 15 5.29 -13.77 3.89
N VAL A 16 3.96 -13.65 3.93
CA VAL A 16 3.20 -12.81 3.00
C VAL A 16 3.65 -11.34 3.11
N GLU A 17 3.81 -10.83 4.33
CA GLU A 17 4.30 -9.47 4.55
C GLU A 17 5.73 -9.30 4.01
N ALA A 18 6.63 -10.24 4.31
CA ALA A 18 8.00 -10.21 3.81
C ALA A 18 8.06 -10.17 2.28
N ILE A 19 7.24 -10.99 1.60
CA ILE A 19 7.15 -10.99 0.12
C ILE A 19 6.59 -9.66 -0.38
N ILE A 20 5.53 -9.11 0.22
CA ILE A 20 4.96 -7.82 -0.23
C ILE A 20 5.98 -6.69 -0.10
N ILE A 21 6.80 -6.68 0.97
CA ILE A 21 7.83 -5.67 1.17
C ILE A 21 8.91 -5.71 0.08
N THR A 22 9.16 -6.87 -0.55
CA THR A 22 10.13 -6.94 -1.67
C THR A 22 9.68 -6.17 -2.90
N MET A 23 8.44 -5.68 -2.97
CA MET A 23 8.00 -4.77 -4.03
C MET A 23 8.87 -3.51 -4.12
N HIS A 24 9.47 -3.07 -3.01
CA HIS A 24 10.37 -1.91 -2.97
C HIS A 24 11.76 -2.20 -3.56
N LEU A 25 12.05 -3.45 -3.92
CA LEU A 25 13.27 -3.84 -4.65
C LEU A 25 13.06 -3.78 -6.17
N GLU A 26 11.81 -3.65 -6.63
CA GLU A 26 11.52 -3.51 -8.05
C GLU A 26 11.63 -2.07 -8.54
N ASP A 27 12.00 -1.92 -9.82
CA ASP A 27 12.06 -0.61 -10.47
C ASP A 27 10.69 -0.20 -11.03
N PHE A 28 10.05 0.73 -10.33
CA PHE A 28 8.81 1.42 -10.74
C PHE A 28 9.07 2.83 -11.31
N SER A 29 10.32 3.23 -11.51
CA SER A 29 10.67 4.57 -12.00
C SER A 29 10.50 4.74 -13.51
N GLY A 30 10.47 3.63 -14.25
CA GLY A 30 10.57 3.61 -15.70
C GLY A 30 9.41 4.32 -16.45
N PRO A 31 9.69 4.83 -17.66
CA PRO A 31 8.68 5.40 -18.55
C PRO A 31 7.76 4.32 -19.11
N LEU A 32 6.68 4.73 -19.80
CA LEU A 32 5.84 3.79 -20.55
C LEU A 32 6.68 3.03 -21.58
N SER A 33 6.46 1.72 -21.68
CA SER A 33 7.04 0.91 -22.75
C SER A 33 6.61 1.45 -24.12
N ALA A 34 7.52 1.44 -25.08
CA ALA A 34 7.21 1.80 -26.46
C ALA A 34 6.04 0.96 -27.01
N PRO A 35 5.14 1.54 -27.82
CA PRO A 35 4.03 0.81 -28.42
C PRO A 35 4.56 -0.39 -29.23
N GLY A 36 4.01 -1.59 -28.97
CA GLY A 36 4.39 -2.83 -29.64
C GLY A 36 5.32 -3.76 -28.84
N LYS A 37 5.78 -3.36 -27.64
CA LYS A 37 6.38 -4.32 -26.69
C LYS A 37 5.29 -5.07 -25.92
N PRO A 38 5.49 -6.37 -25.61
CA PRO A 38 4.51 -7.19 -24.90
C PRO A 38 4.13 -6.59 -23.53
N GLU A 39 2.94 -6.98 -23.07
CA GLU A 39 2.29 -6.54 -21.83
C GLU A 39 3.26 -6.36 -20.67
N VAL A 40 2.94 -5.38 -19.81
CA VAL A 40 3.69 -5.13 -18.59
C VAL A 40 3.73 -6.43 -17.77
N PRO A 41 4.90 -7.06 -17.61
CA PRO A 41 4.98 -8.34 -16.93
C PRO A 41 4.53 -8.17 -15.48
N CYS A 42 3.75 -9.14 -14.98
CA CYS A 42 3.43 -9.26 -13.56
C CYS A 42 4.74 -9.20 -12.75
N SER A 43 4.77 -8.35 -11.74
CA SER A 43 5.93 -8.15 -10.88
C SER A 43 6.41 -9.45 -10.24
N LEU A 44 7.72 -9.55 -10.00
CA LEU A 44 8.35 -10.73 -9.44
C LEU A 44 7.85 -11.00 -8.02
N TYR A 45 7.73 -9.97 -7.17
CA TYR A 45 7.17 -10.15 -5.82
C TYR A 45 5.73 -10.67 -5.87
N MET A 46 4.95 -10.25 -6.86
CA MET A 46 3.56 -10.68 -7.03
C MET A 46 3.48 -12.14 -7.50
N LYS A 47 4.35 -12.56 -8.43
CA LYS A 47 4.48 -13.97 -8.83
C LYS A 47 4.92 -14.85 -7.67
N GLU A 48 5.87 -14.38 -6.87
CA GLU A 48 6.33 -15.07 -5.67
C GLU A 48 5.19 -15.21 -4.65
N LEU A 49 4.42 -14.14 -4.42
CA LEU A 49 3.26 -14.14 -3.53
C LEU A 49 2.21 -15.16 -3.97
N GLN A 50 1.86 -15.17 -5.25
CA GLN A 50 0.92 -16.14 -5.84
C GLN A 50 1.41 -17.57 -5.64
N GLY A 51 2.67 -17.86 -5.99
CA GLY A 51 3.26 -19.18 -5.82
C GLY A 51 3.34 -19.62 -4.36
N PHE A 52 3.69 -18.70 -3.46
CA PHE A 52 3.73 -18.96 -2.02
C PHE A 52 2.34 -19.32 -1.48
N ILE A 53 1.31 -18.51 -1.75
CA ILE A 53 -0.05 -18.75 -1.28
C ILE A 53 -0.60 -20.08 -1.80
N VAL A 54 -0.41 -20.38 -3.09
CA VAL A 54 -0.87 -21.64 -3.69
C VAL A 54 -0.22 -22.85 -3.01
N ARG A 55 1.10 -22.81 -2.80
CA ARG A 55 1.82 -23.89 -2.08
C ARG A 55 1.32 -24.03 -0.66
N VAL A 56 1.19 -22.93 0.07
CA VAL A 56 0.72 -22.95 1.46
C VAL A 56 -0.67 -23.58 1.59
N MET A 57 -1.58 -23.22 0.69
CA MET A 57 -2.93 -23.80 0.67
C MET A 57 -2.93 -25.28 0.30
N SER A 58 -2.14 -25.68 -0.69
CA SER A 58 -2.04 -27.07 -1.15
C SER A 58 -1.37 -27.98 -0.12
N ASP A 59 -0.25 -27.55 0.45
CA ASP A 59 0.68 -28.41 1.18
C ASP A 59 0.36 -28.44 2.67
N TYR A 60 -0.18 -27.36 3.23
CA TYR A 60 -0.53 -27.29 4.65
C TYR A 60 -2.04 -27.31 4.87
N PHE A 61 -2.77 -26.33 4.32
CA PHE A 61 -4.17 -26.12 4.70
C PHE A 61 -5.16 -27.13 4.11
N ARG A 62 -4.88 -27.72 2.95
CA ARG A 62 -5.73 -28.74 2.30
C ARG A 62 -5.98 -29.98 3.17
N HIS A 63 -5.05 -30.30 4.07
CA HIS A 63 -5.13 -31.49 4.92
C HIS A 63 -6.13 -31.34 6.08
N PHE A 64 -6.60 -30.12 6.36
CA PHE A 64 -7.56 -29.88 7.42
C PHE A 64 -8.99 -30.11 6.93
N GLN A 65 -9.77 -30.86 7.72
CA GLN A 65 -11.18 -31.15 7.41
C GLN A 65 -12.13 -30.02 7.81
N CYS A 66 -11.71 -29.15 8.73
CA CYS A 66 -12.51 -28.03 9.25
C CYS A 66 -12.43 -26.79 8.34
N LEU A 67 -12.96 -26.90 7.12
CA LEU A 67 -12.83 -25.86 6.09
C LEU A 67 -13.36 -24.48 6.53
N ASP A 68 -14.47 -24.41 7.27
CA ASP A 68 -14.98 -23.14 7.82
C ASP A 68 -13.98 -22.44 8.73
N PHE A 69 -13.33 -23.20 9.61
CA PHE A 69 -12.33 -22.68 10.52
C PHE A 69 -11.10 -22.21 9.75
N ILE A 70 -10.64 -22.97 8.75
CA ILE A 70 -9.50 -22.60 7.92
C ILE A 70 -9.80 -21.33 7.13
N TYR A 71 -10.90 -21.29 6.38
CA TYR A 71 -11.26 -20.11 5.58
C TYR A 71 -11.45 -18.87 6.44
N GLY A 72 -12.05 -18.97 7.63
CA GLY A 72 -12.16 -17.81 8.54
C GLY A 72 -10.81 -17.22 8.92
N ASN A 73 -9.78 -18.05 9.08
CA ASN A 73 -8.42 -17.60 9.41
C ASN A 73 -7.64 -17.14 8.16
N THR A 74 -7.69 -17.88 7.05
CA THR A 74 -6.99 -17.50 5.81
C THR A 74 -7.60 -16.25 5.17
N GLU A 75 -8.90 -15.99 5.35
CA GLU A 75 -9.55 -14.73 4.97
C GLU A 75 -9.02 -13.53 5.77
N ALA A 76 -8.60 -13.73 7.04
CA ALA A 76 -7.90 -12.69 7.80
C ALA A 76 -6.53 -12.40 7.19
N ILE A 77 -5.79 -13.43 6.79
CA ILE A 77 -4.51 -13.29 6.06
C ILE A 77 -4.72 -12.55 4.74
N ALA A 78 -5.75 -12.91 3.95
CA ALA A 78 -6.08 -12.25 2.69
C ALA A 78 -6.39 -10.76 2.86
N ARG A 79 -7.23 -10.40 3.85
CA ARG A 79 -7.55 -9.00 4.18
C ARG A 79 -6.28 -8.22 4.52
N ARG A 80 -5.47 -8.78 5.41
CA ARG A 80 -4.19 -8.20 5.83
C ARG A 80 -3.21 -8.02 4.67
N ALA A 81 -3.10 -9.01 3.79
CA ALA A 81 -2.26 -8.96 2.61
C ALA A 81 -2.66 -7.80 1.68
N ILE A 82 -3.97 -7.60 1.44
CA ILE A 82 -4.47 -6.48 0.65
C ILE A 82 -4.12 -5.14 1.30
N GLU A 83 -4.34 -5.00 2.61
CA GLU A 83 -4.05 -3.76 3.34
C GLU A 83 -2.54 -3.42 3.30
N LEU A 84 -1.69 -4.44 3.48
CA LEU A 84 -0.23 -4.32 3.35
C LEU A 84 0.20 -3.95 1.94
N PHE A 85 -0.40 -4.57 0.92
CA PHE A 85 -0.12 -4.27 -0.47
C PHE A 85 -0.46 -2.82 -0.80
N VAL A 86 -1.67 -2.35 -0.47
CA VAL A 86 -2.09 -0.96 -0.72
C VAL A 86 -1.19 0.04 0.04
N ARG A 87 -0.85 -0.28 1.29
CA ARG A 87 0.08 0.53 2.09
C ARG A 87 1.44 0.64 1.40
N ASN A 88 2.07 -0.48 1.05
CA ASN A 88 3.40 -0.47 0.44
C ASN A 88 3.38 0.14 -0.96
N ALA A 89 2.34 -0.09 -1.75
CA ALA A 89 2.10 0.59 -3.02
C ALA A 89 2.03 2.11 -2.87
N SER A 90 1.41 2.62 -1.80
CA SER A 90 1.37 4.06 -1.51
C SER A 90 2.72 4.66 -1.12
N LEU A 91 3.69 3.82 -0.73
CA LEU A 91 5.02 4.24 -0.31
C LEU A 91 6.06 4.18 -1.43
N LEU A 92 5.72 3.58 -2.59
CA LEU A 92 6.62 3.44 -3.73
C LEU A 92 7.07 4.79 -4.27
N ARG A 93 8.38 5.04 -4.25
CA ARG A 93 8.96 6.26 -4.80
C ARG A 93 10.40 6.00 -5.26
N PRO A 94 10.81 6.43 -6.46
CA PRO A 94 10.02 7.12 -7.50
C PRO A 94 9.00 6.20 -8.21
N LEU A 95 7.93 6.81 -8.75
CA LEU A 95 6.89 6.10 -9.50
C LEU A 95 6.64 6.81 -10.85
N GLY A 96 7.11 6.21 -11.94
CA GLY A 96 6.94 6.69 -13.32
C GLY A 96 5.67 6.15 -13.98
N GLU A 97 5.36 6.62 -15.19
CA GLU A 97 4.15 6.19 -15.93
C GLU A 97 4.14 4.69 -16.27
N GLY A 98 5.30 4.11 -16.62
CA GLY A 98 5.43 2.67 -16.80
C GLY A 98 5.24 1.91 -15.49
N GLY A 99 5.77 2.45 -14.39
CA GLY A 99 5.56 1.94 -13.05
C GLY A 99 4.10 1.95 -12.62
N LYS A 100 3.35 3.02 -12.91
CA LYS A 100 1.90 3.09 -12.65
C LYS A 100 1.13 2.01 -13.39
N MET A 101 1.46 1.76 -14.66
CA MET A 101 0.85 0.68 -15.44
C MET A 101 1.17 -0.70 -14.86
N ARG A 102 2.43 -0.94 -14.45
CA ARG A 102 2.81 -2.18 -13.76
C ARG A 102 2.06 -2.36 -12.46
N LEU A 103 2.06 -1.35 -11.61
CA LEU A 103 1.35 -1.37 -10.34
C LEU A 103 -0.15 -1.59 -10.56
N ALA A 104 -0.76 -0.97 -11.57
CA ALA A 104 -2.16 -1.21 -11.92
C ALA A 104 -2.43 -2.66 -12.37
N ALA A 105 -1.48 -3.33 -13.02
CA ALA A 105 -1.55 -4.75 -13.31
C ALA A 105 -1.44 -5.57 -12.01
N ASP A 106 -0.50 -5.22 -11.13
CA ASP A 106 -0.35 -5.86 -9.82
C ASP A 106 -1.61 -5.74 -8.95
N PHE A 107 -2.33 -4.62 -8.98
CA PHE A 107 -3.62 -4.49 -8.30
C PHE A 107 -4.65 -5.54 -8.80
N ALA A 108 -4.64 -5.87 -10.09
CA ALA A 108 -5.50 -6.94 -10.62
C ALA A 108 -4.98 -8.33 -10.22
N GLN A 109 -3.66 -8.52 -10.24
CA GLN A 109 -3.00 -9.77 -9.86
C GLN A 109 -3.12 -10.06 -8.36
N MET A 110 -3.24 -9.03 -7.52
CA MET A 110 -3.44 -9.16 -6.08
C MET A 110 -4.80 -9.80 -5.77
N GLU A 111 -5.86 -9.48 -6.53
CA GLU A 111 -7.17 -10.15 -6.40
C GLU A 111 -7.04 -11.66 -6.66
N LEU A 112 -6.24 -12.05 -7.66
CA LEU A 112 -5.97 -13.45 -7.99
C LEU A 112 -5.05 -14.12 -6.95
N ALA A 113 -4.08 -13.38 -6.41
CA ALA A 113 -3.11 -13.90 -5.45
C ALA A 113 -3.77 -14.34 -4.14
N VAL A 114 -4.76 -13.58 -3.66
CA VAL A 114 -5.46 -13.92 -2.41
C VAL A 114 -6.66 -14.85 -2.62
N ALA A 115 -7.07 -15.11 -3.86
CA ALA A 115 -8.22 -15.97 -4.16
C ALA A 115 -8.16 -17.35 -3.49
N PRO A 116 -7.00 -18.05 -3.42
CA PRO A 116 -6.93 -19.34 -2.72
C PRO A 116 -7.19 -19.27 -1.21
N LEU A 117 -6.98 -18.10 -0.58
CA LEU A 117 -7.14 -17.91 0.87
C LEU A 117 -8.59 -17.66 1.29
N CYS A 118 -9.51 -17.48 0.35
CA CYS A 118 -10.88 -17.09 0.63
C CYS A 118 -11.87 -17.85 -0.25
N ARG A 119 -13.13 -17.93 0.17
CA ARG A 119 -14.17 -18.55 -0.68
C ARG A 119 -14.50 -17.68 -1.88
N ARG A 120 -14.61 -16.38 -1.62
CA ARG A 120 -14.84 -15.35 -2.63
C ARG A 120 -14.09 -14.10 -2.20
N VAL A 121 -13.30 -13.53 -3.11
CA VAL A 121 -12.52 -12.31 -2.84
C VAL A 121 -13.43 -11.12 -2.48
N ALA A 122 -14.63 -11.08 -3.06
CA ALA A 122 -15.65 -10.06 -2.75
C ALA A 122 -16.10 -10.08 -1.28
N ASP A 123 -16.01 -11.22 -0.59
CA ASP A 123 -16.41 -11.37 0.81
C ASP A 123 -15.36 -10.77 1.78
N LEU A 124 -14.18 -10.36 1.30
CA LEU A 124 -13.16 -9.68 2.12
C LEU A 124 -13.56 -8.25 2.54
N GLY A 125 -14.73 -7.76 2.10
CA GLY A 125 -15.37 -6.57 2.64
C GLY A 125 -14.58 -5.28 2.41
N LYS A 126 -14.22 -4.58 3.50
CA LYS A 126 -13.52 -3.28 3.42
C LYS A 126 -12.18 -3.38 2.69
N ALA A 127 -11.41 -4.46 2.91
CA ALA A 127 -10.12 -4.66 2.26
C ALA A 127 -10.26 -4.77 0.74
N TYR A 128 -11.22 -5.58 0.26
CA TYR A 128 -11.48 -5.70 -1.18
C TYR A 128 -11.89 -4.35 -1.79
N ARG A 129 -12.81 -3.63 -1.15
CA ARG A 129 -13.22 -2.30 -1.62
C ARG A 129 -12.04 -1.31 -1.64
N LEU A 130 -11.19 -1.32 -0.61
CA LEU A 130 -9.97 -0.50 -0.55
C LEU A 130 -9.07 -0.74 -1.77
N LEU A 131 -8.79 -2.00 -2.11
CA LEU A 131 -8.00 -2.37 -3.29
C LEU A 131 -8.61 -1.80 -4.58
N ARG A 132 -9.92 -1.98 -4.76
CA ARG A 132 -10.66 -1.53 -5.95
C ARG A 132 -10.73 -0.01 -6.06
N SER A 133 -10.89 0.69 -4.95
CA SER A 133 -10.99 2.16 -4.90
C SER A 133 -9.64 2.86 -5.02
N PHE A 134 -8.54 2.22 -4.63
CA PHE A 134 -7.21 2.83 -4.76
C PHE A 134 -6.67 2.74 -6.19
N ARG A 135 -6.91 1.64 -6.91
CA ARG A 135 -6.35 1.41 -8.26
C ARG A 135 -6.58 2.57 -9.25
N PRO A 136 -7.78 3.17 -9.37
CA PRO A 136 -8.01 4.29 -10.29
C PRO A 136 -7.19 5.55 -9.94
N LEU A 137 -6.86 5.74 -8.66
CA LEU A 137 -6.12 6.92 -8.18
C LEU A 137 -4.68 6.98 -8.72
N LEU A 138 -4.14 5.85 -9.19
CA LEU A 138 -2.83 5.78 -9.85
C LEU A 138 -2.73 6.74 -11.05
N PHE A 139 -3.85 6.94 -11.74
CA PHE A 139 -3.91 7.72 -12.98
C PHE A 139 -4.62 9.07 -12.84
N GLN A 140 -4.95 9.47 -11.61
CA GLN A 140 -5.60 10.75 -11.32
C GLN A 140 -4.59 11.83 -10.94
N THR A 141 -4.99 13.10 -11.14
CA THR A 141 -4.26 14.27 -10.63
C THR A 141 -4.41 14.37 -9.12
N SER A 142 -3.50 15.10 -8.48
CA SER A 142 -3.52 15.31 -7.02
C SER A 142 -4.84 15.95 -6.55
N GLU A 143 -5.42 16.85 -7.34
CA GLU A 143 -6.68 17.56 -7.07
C GLU A 143 -7.89 16.62 -7.15
N HIS A 144 -7.92 15.76 -8.18
CA HIS A 144 -8.98 14.76 -8.34
C HIS A 144 -8.92 13.71 -7.22
N ILE A 145 -7.71 13.30 -6.81
CA ILE A 145 -7.54 12.40 -5.67
C ILE A 145 -8.07 13.06 -4.39
N ALA A 146 -7.73 14.33 -4.13
CA ALA A 146 -8.13 15.02 -2.92
C ALA A 146 -9.63 15.36 -2.83
N SER A 147 -10.35 15.29 -3.96
CA SER A 147 -11.81 15.46 -4.04
C SER A 147 -12.58 14.14 -4.09
N SER A 148 -11.91 13.00 -4.21
CA SER A 148 -12.56 11.69 -4.23
C SER A 148 -13.28 11.38 -2.92
N GLN A 149 -14.54 10.94 -3.03
CA GLN A 149 -15.38 10.54 -1.89
C GLN A 149 -14.83 9.31 -1.15
N ALA A 150 -13.98 8.51 -1.79
CA ALA A 150 -13.37 7.35 -1.16
C ALA A 150 -12.32 7.75 -0.11
N VAL A 151 -11.78 8.97 -0.17
CA VAL A 151 -10.74 9.45 0.76
C VAL A 151 -11.37 9.90 2.07
N GLY A 152 -10.92 9.32 3.18
CA GLY A 152 -11.45 9.54 4.52
C GLY A 152 -12.53 8.54 4.94
N ASP A 153 -13.32 8.02 4.00
CA ASP A 153 -14.31 6.97 4.26
C ASP A 153 -13.69 5.56 4.15
N LEU A 154 -13.29 5.20 2.93
CA LEU A 154 -12.76 3.89 2.61
C LEU A 154 -11.23 3.84 2.65
N ILE A 155 -10.60 4.87 2.08
CA ILE A 155 -9.14 5.01 1.99
C ILE A 155 -8.68 6.02 3.05
N PRO A 156 -7.84 5.61 4.02
CA PRO A 156 -7.34 6.53 5.03
C PRO A 156 -6.60 7.73 4.42
N TYR A 157 -6.74 8.91 5.03
CA TYR A 157 -6.02 10.12 4.65
C TYR A 157 -4.51 9.90 4.70
N SER A 158 -4.02 9.15 5.70
CA SER A 158 -2.59 8.83 5.81
C SER A 158 -2.07 8.13 4.55
N THR A 159 -2.82 7.14 4.04
CA THR A 159 -2.43 6.36 2.86
C THR A 159 -2.40 7.21 1.60
N ILE A 160 -3.37 8.12 1.42
CA ILE A 160 -3.36 9.06 0.29
C ILE A 160 -2.20 10.05 0.41
N LEU A 161 -1.94 10.57 1.61
CA LEU A 161 -0.81 11.47 1.83
C LEU A 161 0.52 10.78 1.55
N HIS A 162 0.71 9.52 1.96
CA HIS A 162 1.86 8.71 1.55
C HIS A 162 1.97 8.63 0.04
N PHE A 163 0.87 8.33 -0.66
CA PHE A 163 0.85 8.27 -2.11
C PHE A 163 1.15 9.61 -2.79
N LEU A 164 0.79 10.74 -2.21
CA LEU A 164 1.10 12.06 -2.78
C LEU A 164 2.60 12.41 -2.71
N PHE A 165 3.39 11.79 -1.81
CA PHE A 165 4.85 11.94 -1.84
C PHE A 165 5.48 11.41 -3.14
N THR A 166 4.83 10.50 -3.85
CA THR A 166 5.31 10.03 -5.17
C THR A 166 5.35 11.14 -6.21
N ARG A 167 4.49 12.16 -6.05
CA ARG A 167 4.38 13.36 -6.90
C ARG A 167 5.18 14.54 -6.35
N ALA A 168 5.84 14.37 -5.21
CA ALA A 168 6.64 15.40 -4.57
C ALA A 168 8.08 15.42 -5.11
N PRO A 169 8.74 16.59 -5.16
CA PRO A 169 10.14 16.68 -5.55
C PRO A 169 11.04 16.09 -4.45
N ALA A 170 12.27 15.72 -4.80
CA ALA A 170 13.18 14.97 -3.93
C ALA A 170 13.50 15.68 -2.60
N GLU A 171 13.43 17.01 -2.56
CA GLU A 171 13.67 17.78 -1.33
C GLU A 171 12.56 17.62 -0.29
N LEU A 172 11.34 17.30 -0.73
CA LEU A 172 10.26 16.88 0.15
C LEU A 172 10.42 15.38 0.44
N LYS A 173 11.25 15.06 1.44
CA LYS A 173 11.52 13.69 1.89
C LYS A 173 10.26 13.04 2.45
N SER A 174 10.05 11.76 2.13
CA SER A 174 8.97 10.95 2.71
C SER A 174 9.20 10.77 4.24
N PRO A 175 8.16 10.48 5.04
CA PRO A 175 8.30 10.45 6.50
C PRO A 175 9.38 9.47 7.00
N HIS A 176 9.45 8.28 6.42
CA HIS A 176 10.50 7.29 6.75
C HIS A 176 11.91 7.76 6.35
N GLN A 177 12.05 8.46 5.21
CA GLN A 177 13.35 9.00 4.78
C GLN A 177 13.83 10.09 5.73
N ARG A 178 12.92 10.91 6.26
CA ARG A 178 13.25 11.91 7.27
C ARG A 178 13.65 11.27 8.60
N ALA A 179 12.94 10.22 9.01
CA ALA A 179 13.22 9.50 10.24
C ALA A 179 14.41 8.53 10.13
N GLU A 180 15.04 8.44 8.95
CA GLU A 180 16.13 7.50 8.64
C GLU A 180 15.74 6.04 8.90
N TRP A 181 14.49 5.70 8.57
CA TRP A 181 13.96 4.35 8.70
C TRP A 181 14.00 3.63 7.36
N SER A 182 14.35 2.35 7.41
CA SER A 182 14.09 1.45 6.29
C SER A 182 12.59 1.33 6.05
N ILE A 183 12.20 0.95 4.83
CA ILE A 183 10.80 0.71 4.50
C ILE A 183 10.20 -0.37 5.41
N ALA A 184 10.94 -1.46 5.68
CA ALA A 184 10.48 -2.52 6.59
C ALA A 184 10.20 -1.98 8.00
N ARG A 185 11.11 -1.18 8.56
CA ARG A 185 10.91 -0.54 9.87
C ARG A 185 9.70 0.39 9.85
N TYR A 186 9.48 1.10 8.75
CA TYR A 186 8.34 1.99 8.63
C TYR A 186 7.00 1.26 8.46
N SER A 187 6.98 0.14 7.71
CA SER A 187 5.81 -0.73 7.62
C SER A 187 5.42 -1.24 9.01
N GLN A 188 6.40 -1.73 9.78
CA GLN A 188 6.18 -2.17 11.16
C GLN A 188 5.66 -1.03 12.04
N TRP A 189 6.27 0.16 11.96
CA TRP A 189 5.81 1.32 12.73
C TRP A 189 4.34 1.65 12.43
N LEU A 190 3.90 1.55 11.16
CA LEU A 190 2.51 1.77 10.77
C LEU A 190 1.56 0.73 11.39
N ASP A 191 2.02 -0.50 11.65
CA ASP A 191 1.21 -1.50 12.35
C ASP A 191 1.10 -1.25 13.84
N ASP A 192 2.21 -0.84 14.45
CA ASP A 192 2.25 -0.51 15.88
C ASP A 192 1.43 0.77 16.18
N HIS A 193 1.15 1.58 15.15
CA HIS A 193 0.40 2.84 15.25
C HIS A 193 -0.85 2.82 14.34
N PRO A 194 -1.91 2.08 14.71
CA PRO A 194 -3.14 2.01 13.93
C PRO A 194 -3.93 3.32 13.92
N SER A 195 -3.70 4.18 14.92
CA SER A 195 -4.31 5.51 15.03
C SER A 195 -3.94 6.39 13.83
N GLU A 196 -4.96 6.83 13.10
CA GLU A 196 -4.75 7.73 11.97
C GLU A 196 -4.11 9.05 12.40
N LYS A 197 -4.47 9.55 13.59
CA LYS A 197 -3.88 10.77 14.18
C LYS A 197 -2.37 10.68 14.31
N ASP A 198 -1.84 9.54 14.75
CA ASP A 198 -0.39 9.37 14.95
C ASP A 198 0.35 9.34 13.61
N ARG A 199 -0.22 8.62 12.64
CA ARG A 199 0.30 8.57 11.26
C ARG A 199 0.30 9.95 10.61
N LEU A 200 -0.80 10.70 10.75
CA LEU A 200 -0.94 12.05 10.21
C LEU A 200 0.01 13.03 10.91
N THR A 201 0.27 12.88 12.21
CA THR A 201 1.25 13.69 12.94
C THR A 201 2.65 13.50 12.38
N LEU A 202 3.06 12.26 12.11
CA LEU A 202 4.35 11.98 11.49
C LEU A 202 4.44 12.58 10.07
N ILE A 203 3.39 12.44 9.26
CA ILE A 203 3.33 13.05 7.92
C ILE A 203 3.41 14.58 7.98
N LYS A 204 2.64 15.20 8.88
CA LYS A 204 2.63 16.65 9.10
C LYS A 204 4.04 17.15 9.45
N SER A 205 4.74 16.42 10.32
CA SER A 205 6.12 16.76 10.66
C SER A 205 7.01 16.79 9.41
N ALA A 206 6.90 15.81 8.51
CA ALA A 206 7.69 15.77 7.27
C ALA A 206 7.40 16.99 6.37
N LEU A 207 6.14 17.40 6.25
CA LEU A 207 5.75 18.60 5.52
C LEU A 207 6.31 19.88 6.16
N GLU A 208 6.32 19.98 7.49
CA GLU A 208 6.87 21.13 8.22
C GLU A 208 8.38 21.29 8.02
N ALA A 209 9.16 20.19 8.00
CA ALA A 209 10.59 20.30 7.65
C ALA A 209 10.82 20.79 6.23
N TYR A 210 9.98 20.36 5.29
CA TYR A 210 10.10 20.86 3.92
C TYR A 210 9.85 22.36 3.87
N VAL A 211 8.89 22.88 4.63
CA VAL A 211 8.70 24.34 4.73
C VAL A 211 9.93 25.03 5.29
N GLN A 212 10.51 24.48 6.36
CA GLN A 212 11.72 25.04 6.98
C GLN A 212 12.89 25.04 5.99
N SER A 213 13.08 23.96 5.22
CA SER A 213 14.15 23.87 4.23
C SER A 213 13.94 24.84 3.06
N VAL A 214 12.70 25.00 2.58
CA VAL A 214 12.35 25.98 1.53
C VAL A 214 12.61 27.41 1.99
N ARG A 215 12.25 27.74 3.24
CA ARG A 215 12.52 29.06 3.83
C ARG A 215 14.01 29.32 4.00
N ALA A 216 14.77 28.34 4.48
CA ALA A 216 16.21 28.46 4.68
C ALA A 216 16.96 28.74 3.36
N ARG A 217 16.51 28.16 2.24
CA ARG A 217 17.06 28.42 0.90
C ARG A 217 16.48 29.65 0.19
N GLN A 218 15.69 30.48 0.90
CA GLN A 218 14.96 31.64 0.33
C GLN A 218 14.09 31.29 -0.89
N GLY A 219 13.56 30.06 -0.93
CA GLY A 219 12.66 29.61 -1.99
C GLY A 219 11.34 30.37 -1.93
N LYS A 220 10.86 30.82 -3.10
CA LYS A 220 9.61 31.60 -3.21
C LYS A 220 8.39 30.74 -3.51
N GLU A 221 8.58 29.48 -3.90
CA GLU A 221 7.52 28.58 -4.33
C GLU A 221 7.63 27.22 -3.65
N PHE A 222 6.47 26.64 -3.32
CA PHE A 222 6.34 25.28 -2.82
C PHE A 222 5.99 24.32 -3.97
N ALA A 223 6.27 23.03 -3.78
CA ALA A 223 5.84 21.99 -4.70
C ALA A 223 4.32 22.05 -4.96
N PRO A 224 3.84 21.87 -6.21
CA PRO A 224 2.40 21.94 -6.52
C PRO A 224 1.54 20.97 -5.71
N VAL A 225 2.09 19.82 -5.31
CA VAL A 225 1.39 18.83 -4.46
C VAL A 225 1.26 19.26 -3.00
N TYR A 226 2.11 20.18 -2.51
CA TYR A 226 2.17 20.55 -1.10
C TYR A 226 0.87 21.18 -0.57
N PRO A 227 0.25 22.19 -1.23
CA PRO A 227 -1.04 22.73 -0.78
C PRO A 227 -2.15 21.68 -0.70
N ILE A 228 -2.13 20.70 -1.61
CA ILE A 228 -3.12 19.60 -1.65
C ILE A 228 -2.96 18.68 -0.45
N MET A 229 -1.71 18.37 -0.08
CA MET A 229 -1.41 17.59 1.13
C MET A 229 -1.85 18.33 2.40
N LEU A 230 -1.68 19.65 2.47
CA LEU A 230 -2.21 20.45 3.58
C LEU A 230 -3.73 20.44 3.64
N GLN A 231 -4.41 20.56 2.50
CA GLN A 231 -5.87 20.48 2.44
C GLN A 231 -6.37 19.14 2.98
N LEU A 232 -5.72 18.02 2.63
CA LEU A 232 -6.08 16.70 3.15
C LEU A 232 -5.85 16.57 4.66
N LEU A 233 -4.75 17.14 5.18
CA LEU A 233 -4.52 17.20 6.63
C LEU A 233 -5.57 18.03 7.38
N GLN A 234 -6.09 19.10 6.77
CA GLN A 234 -7.15 19.90 7.36
C GLN A 234 -8.49 19.17 7.33
N LYS A 235 -8.81 18.49 6.22
CA LYS A 235 -10.02 17.65 6.11
C LYS A 235 -10.02 16.53 7.15
N SER A 236 -8.88 15.87 7.35
CA SER A 236 -8.78 14.79 8.33
C SER A 236 -8.95 15.28 9.78
N ALA A 237 -8.59 16.53 10.07
CA ALA A 237 -8.82 17.13 11.39
C ALA A 237 -10.27 17.58 11.61
N SER A 238 -11.04 17.79 10.55
CA SER A 238 -12.43 18.27 10.59
C SER A 238 -13.47 17.14 10.62
N GLY A 239 -13.05 15.91 10.27
CA GLY A 239 -13.87 14.70 10.28
C GLY A 239 -13.73 13.83 11.53
N VAL A 240 -13.07 14.35 12.58
CA VAL A 240 -12.99 13.74 13.93
C VAL A 240 -14.05 14.35 14.83
#